data_AF-A0A5F8G6M2-F1
#
_entry.id   AF-A0A5F8G6M2-F1
#
_cell.length_a   1.000
_cell.length_b   1.000
_cell.length_c   1.000
_cell.angle_alpha   90.00
_cell.angle_beta   90.00
_cell.angle_gamma   90.00
#
_symmetry.space_group_name_H-M   'P 1'
#
loop_
_entity.id
_entity.type
_entity.pdbx_description
1 polymer ?
#
loop_
_entity_poly.entity_id
_entity_poly.type
_entity_poly.pdbx_seq_one_letter_code
_entity_poly.pdbx_strand_id
1 'polypeptide(L)'
;MGKCRGLRTARKLRSHRRDQKWHDKQYKKAHLGTALKANPFGGASHAKGIVLEKVGVEAKQPNSAIRKCVRVQLIKNGKKITAFVPNDGCLNFIEGKAFELGLALKDGQNFDKQRGV
;
A
#
# COMPACT_ATOMS: atom_id res chain seq x y z
N MET A 1 10.22 -4.19 -36.59
CA MET A 1 9.17 -3.57 -37.44
C MET A 1 8.57 -2.35 -36.73
N GLY A 2 8.50 -1.19 -37.39
CA GLY A 2 8.04 0.07 -36.79
C GLY A 2 6.54 0.35 -36.96
N LYS A 3 6.10 1.53 -36.49
CA LYS A 3 4.71 2.02 -36.64
C LYS A 3 4.38 2.26 -38.11
N CYS A 4 3.12 2.02 -38.50
CA CYS A 4 2.63 2.34 -39.85
C CYS A 4 2.67 3.87 -40.09
N ARG A 5 3.12 4.30 -41.28
CA ARG A 5 3.26 5.72 -41.67
C ARG A 5 2.30 6.20 -42.76
N GLY A 6 1.35 5.35 -43.17
CA GLY A 6 0.42 5.67 -44.26
C GLY A 6 -0.66 6.68 -43.83
N LEU A 7 -1.10 7.51 -44.78
CA LEU A 7 -2.05 8.62 -44.58
C LEU A 7 -3.41 8.17 -44.00
N ARG A 8 -3.84 6.92 -44.30
CA ARG A 8 -5.10 6.32 -43.81
C ARG A 8 -4.92 5.33 -42.64
N THR A 9 -3.82 5.41 -41.88
CA THR A 9 -3.49 4.41 -40.83
C THR A 9 -3.84 4.83 -39.39
N ALA A 10 -4.54 5.96 -39.21
CA ALA A 10 -4.85 6.55 -37.90
C ALA A 10 -5.57 5.57 -36.93
N ARG A 11 -6.52 4.76 -37.43
CA ARG A 11 -7.26 3.78 -36.60
C ARG A 11 -6.32 2.76 -35.96
N LYS A 12 -5.39 2.20 -36.74
CA LYS A 12 -4.42 1.21 -36.27
C LYS A 12 -3.48 1.81 -35.24
N LEU A 13 -3.02 3.04 -35.45
CA LEU A 13 -2.16 3.75 -34.48
C LEU A 13 -2.89 4.00 -33.15
N ARG A 14 -4.17 4.36 -33.19
CA ARG A 14 -4.99 4.57 -31.99
C ARG A 14 -5.20 3.28 -31.20
N SER A 15 -5.59 2.19 -31.86
CA SER A 15 -5.76 0.88 -31.19
C SER A 15 -4.45 0.39 -30.60
N HIS A 16 -3.36 0.45 -31.38
CA HIS A 16 -2.05 0.03 -30.90
C HIS A 16 -1.58 0.84 -29.68
N ARG A 17 -1.80 2.17 -29.66
CA ARG A 17 -1.49 3.00 -28.48
C ARG A 17 -2.34 2.62 -27.27
N ARG A 18 -3.62 2.27 -27.46
CA ARG A 18 -4.52 1.83 -26.39
C ARG A 18 -3.99 0.55 -25.75
N ASP A 19 -3.62 -0.43 -26.57
CA ASP A 19 -3.07 -1.71 -26.11
C ASP A 19 -1.75 -1.49 -25.37
N GLN A 20 -0.86 -0.67 -25.93
CA GLN A 20 0.41 -0.32 -25.27
C GLN A 20 0.21 0.41 -23.93
N LYS A 21 -0.83 1.23 -23.81
CA LYS A 21 -1.15 1.95 -22.57
C LYS A 21 -1.51 0.98 -21.43
N TRP A 22 -2.07 -0.20 -21.73
CA TRP A 22 -2.37 -1.20 -20.71
C TRP A 22 -1.13 -1.92 -20.15
N HIS A 23 0.02 -1.85 -20.83
CA HIS A 23 1.29 -2.33 -20.29
C HIS A 23 1.91 -1.37 -19.27
N ASP A 24 1.47 -0.12 -19.24
CA ASP A 24 1.87 0.84 -18.21
C ASP A 24 1.22 0.48 -16.87
N LYS A 25 2.05 0.23 -15.86
CA LYS A 25 1.62 -0.15 -14.50
C LYS A 25 0.76 0.94 -13.86
N GLN A 26 1.09 2.23 -14.07
CA GLN A 26 0.34 3.34 -13.47
C GLN A 26 -1.04 3.44 -14.11
N TYR A 27 -1.10 3.37 -15.43
CA TYR A 27 -2.37 3.37 -16.16
C TYR A 27 -3.26 2.19 -15.75
N LYS A 28 -2.68 0.99 -15.67
CA LYS A 28 -3.38 -0.22 -15.24
C LYS A 28 -3.93 -0.09 -13.80
N LYS A 29 -3.14 0.42 -12.86
CA LYS A 29 -3.53 0.61 -11.45
C LYS A 29 -4.70 1.61 -11.31
N ALA A 30 -4.71 2.68 -12.10
CA ALA A 30 -5.77 3.68 -12.09
C ALA A 30 -7.08 3.17 -12.73
N HIS A 31 -7.00 2.40 -13.82
CA HIS A 31 -8.19 2.02 -14.62
C HIS A 31 -8.83 0.68 -14.19
N LEU A 32 -8.12 -0.18 -13.46
CA LEU A 32 -8.70 -1.42 -12.92
C LEU A 32 -9.42 -1.24 -11.57
N GLY A 33 -9.32 -0.06 -10.94
CA GLY A 33 -9.93 0.17 -9.62
C GLY A 33 -9.32 -0.68 -8.49
N THR A 34 -8.16 -1.31 -8.74
CA THR A 34 -7.46 -2.17 -7.77
C THR A 34 -7.14 -1.44 -6.48
N ALA A 35 -6.85 -0.13 -6.56
CA ALA A 35 -6.60 0.73 -5.42
C ALA A 35 -7.81 0.90 -4.49
N LEU A 36 -9.05 0.77 -4.98
CA LEU A 36 -10.25 0.89 -4.16
C LEU A 36 -10.64 -0.46 -3.55
N LYS A 37 -10.49 -1.55 -4.31
CA LYS A 37 -10.92 -2.90 -3.89
C LYS A 37 -9.90 -3.60 -2.98
N ALA A 38 -8.61 -3.52 -3.32
CA ALA A 38 -7.56 -4.25 -2.60
C ALA A 38 -6.97 -3.47 -1.43
N ASN A 39 -6.97 -2.13 -1.47
CA ASN A 39 -6.37 -1.32 -0.41
C ASN A 39 -7.21 -1.42 0.89
N PRO A 40 -6.62 -1.79 2.04
CA PRO A 40 -7.31 -1.77 3.32
C PRO A 40 -7.87 -0.38 3.68
N PHE A 41 -7.26 0.70 3.18
CA PHE A 41 -7.73 2.08 3.40
C PHE A 41 -8.85 2.53 2.46
N GLY A 42 -9.19 1.76 1.41
CA GLY A 42 -10.26 2.11 0.47
C GLY A 42 -10.03 3.43 -0.28
N GLY A 43 -8.77 3.84 -0.47
CA GLY A 43 -8.41 5.09 -1.16
C GLY A 43 -8.23 6.31 -0.25
N ALA A 44 -8.50 6.20 1.06
CA ALA A 44 -8.20 7.25 2.02
C ALA A 44 -6.70 7.29 2.40
N SER A 45 -6.19 8.47 2.78
CA SER A 45 -4.83 8.66 3.30
C SER A 45 -4.64 8.07 4.71
N HIS A 46 -5.69 8.13 5.54
CA HIS A 46 -5.66 7.72 6.94
C HIS A 46 -6.88 6.86 7.33
N ALA A 47 -6.75 6.13 8.44
CA ALA A 47 -7.89 5.47 9.05
C ALA A 47 -7.75 5.31 10.56
N LYS A 48 -8.89 5.33 11.25
CA LYS A 48 -9.01 4.99 12.66
C LYS A 48 -9.18 3.49 12.84
N GLY A 49 -8.55 2.95 13.88
CA GLY A 49 -8.62 1.53 14.19
C GLY A 49 -8.46 1.21 15.66
N ILE A 50 -8.81 -0.04 16.00
CA ILE A 50 -8.74 -0.60 17.33
C ILE A 50 -7.52 -1.50 17.48
N VAL A 51 -6.71 -1.25 18.50
CA VAL A 51 -5.54 -2.06 18.82
C VAL A 51 -5.98 -3.42 19.36
N LEU A 52 -5.42 -4.48 18.79
CA LEU A 52 -5.65 -5.87 19.22
C LEU A 52 -4.46 -6.38 20.05
N GLU A 53 -3.27 -6.43 19.45
CA GLU A 53 -2.08 -7.01 20.08
C GLU A 53 -0.80 -6.26 19.68
N LYS A 54 0.18 -6.28 20.58
CA LYS A 54 1.53 -5.73 20.37
C LYS A 54 2.39 -6.83 19.74
N VAL A 55 3.08 -6.54 18.64
CA VAL A 55 3.86 -7.52 17.85
C VAL A 55 5.27 -6.98 17.60
N GLY A 56 6.29 -7.81 17.81
CA GLY A 56 7.65 -7.51 17.35
C GLY A 56 7.87 -8.12 15.96
N VAL A 57 8.21 -7.28 14.97
CA VAL A 57 8.56 -7.77 13.62
C VAL A 57 10.08 -7.73 13.47
N GLU A 58 10.66 -8.87 13.10
CA GLU A 58 12.09 -8.96 12.82
C GLU A 58 12.46 -8.13 11.58
N ALA A 59 13.58 -7.41 11.67
CA ALA A 59 14.13 -6.71 10.52
C ALA A 59 14.56 -7.68 9.42
N LYS A 60 14.48 -7.24 8.16
CA LYS A 60 15.07 -7.99 7.05
C LYS A 60 16.60 -7.97 7.19
N GLN A 61 17.24 -9.14 7.04
CA GLN A 61 18.69 -9.27 6.90
C GLN A 61 19.20 -8.22 5.89
N PRO A 62 20.30 -7.48 6.18
CA PRO A 62 21.42 -7.76 7.10
C PRO A 62 21.32 -7.13 8.50
N ASN A 63 20.20 -6.51 8.87
CA ASN A 63 20.08 -5.83 10.17
C ASN A 63 19.60 -6.80 11.25
N SER A 64 20.14 -6.69 12.47
CA SER A 64 19.64 -7.38 13.66
C SER A 64 18.91 -6.39 14.56
N ALA A 65 17.57 -6.36 14.46
CA ALA A 65 16.72 -5.52 15.31
C ALA A 65 15.27 -6.00 15.28
N ILE A 66 14.59 -5.89 16.43
CA ILE A 66 13.14 -6.12 16.56
C ILE A 66 12.43 -4.77 16.44
N ARG A 67 11.50 -4.67 15.48
CA ARG A 67 10.71 -3.46 15.25
C ARG A 67 9.39 -3.56 15.96
N LYS A 68 9.13 -2.61 16.85
CA LYS A 68 7.90 -2.49 17.63
C LYS A 68 6.73 -2.17 16.71
N CYS A 69 5.79 -3.10 16.58
CA CYS A 69 4.60 -2.98 15.75
C CYS A 69 3.35 -3.29 16.59
N VAL A 70 2.19 -2.90 16.06
CA VAL A 70 0.88 -3.17 16.68
C VAL A 70 -0.07 -3.67 15.60
N ARG A 71 -0.89 -4.66 15.93
CA ARG A 71 -1.99 -5.08 15.08
C ARG A 71 -3.24 -4.28 15.39
N VAL A 72 -3.81 -3.70 14.35
CA VAL A 72 -4.96 -2.81 14.45
C VAL A 72 -6.07 -3.29 13.52
N GLN A 73 -7.29 -3.30 14.03
CA GLN A 73 -8.50 -3.54 13.27
C GLN A 73 -9.11 -2.21 12.85
N LEU A 74 -9.26 -1.97 11.54
CA LEU A 74 -9.90 -0.76 11.04
C LEU A 74 -11.38 -0.73 11.41
N ILE A 75 -11.86 0.36 12.01
CA ILE A 75 -13.28 0.49 12.40
C ILE A 75 -14.19 0.48 11.17
N LYS A 76 -13.77 1.16 10.09
CA LYS A 76 -14.56 1.30 8.86
C LYS A 76 -14.80 -0.02 8.11
N ASN A 77 -13.82 -0.94 8.12
CA ASN A 77 -13.81 -2.10 7.24
C ASN A 77 -13.68 -3.43 7.99
N GLY A 78 -13.40 -3.42 9.30
CA GLY A 78 -13.10 -4.61 10.10
C GLY A 78 -11.81 -5.35 9.72
N LYS A 79 -11.07 -4.89 8.69
CA LYS A 79 -9.80 -5.48 8.24
C LYS A 79 -8.70 -5.27 9.28
N LYS A 80 -7.91 -6.32 9.53
CA LYS A 80 -6.76 -6.29 10.43
C LYS A 80 -5.50 -5.93 9.65
N ILE A 81 -4.75 -4.95 10.14
CA ILE A 81 -3.49 -4.47 9.57
C ILE A 81 -2.40 -4.42 10.65
N THR A 82 -1.15 -4.53 10.24
CA THR A 82 0.03 -4.29 11.08
C THR A 82 0.48 -2.85 10.87
N ALA A 83 0.76 -2.14 11.96
CA ALA A 83 1.25 -0.78 11.95
C ALA A 83 2.56 -0.67 12.74
N PHE A 84 3.50 0.11 12.21
CA PHE A 84 4.76 0.41 12.90
C PHE A 84 4.57 1.53 13.92
N VAL A 85 5.20 1.39 15.09
CA VAL A 85 5.21 2.43 16.13
C VAL A 85 6.56 3.16 16.06
N PRO A 86 6.59 4.46 15.72
CA PRO A 86 7.83 5.23 15.68
C PRO A 86 8.32 5.56 17.09
N ASN A 87 9.63 5.82 17.19
CA ASN A 87 10.36 6.24 18.40
C ASN A 87 10.46 5.18 19.52
N ASP A 88 11.45 5.35 20.39
CA ASP A 88 11.68 4.45 21.53
C ASP A 88 10.74 4.73 22.70
N GLY A 89 10.35 3.67 23.41
CA GLY A 89 9.41 3.73 24.54
C GLY A 89 7.93 3.89 24.18
N CYS A 90 7.59 4.19 22.92
CA CYS A 90 6.22 4.48 22.50
C CYS A 90 5.21 3.32 22.65
N LEU A 91 5.70 2.08 22.76
CA LEU A 91 4.86 0.90 22.97
C LEU A 91 4.13 0.90 24.33
N ASN A 92 4.67 1.62 25.31
CA ASN A 92 4.10 1.70 26.67
C ASN A 92 2.89 2.64 26.72
N PHE A 93 2.87 3.69 25.89
CA PHE A 93 1.75 4.63 25.79
C PHE A 93 0.57 4.09 24.99
N ILE A 94 0.75 2.95 24.31
CA ILE A 94 -0.32 2.27 23.60
C ILE A 94 -1.07 1.41 24.62
N GLU A 95 -1.95 2.08 25.35
CA GLU A 95 -2.87 1.50 26.31
C GLU A 95 -4.25 2.12 26.06
N GLY A 96 -5.09 1.42 25.30
CA GLY A 96 -6.39 1.94 24.89
C GLY A 96 -6.79 1.56 23.47
N LYS A 97 -8.11 1.47 23.24
CA LYS A 97 -8.70 0.84 22.06
C LYS A 97 -8.74 1.71 20.80
N ALA A 98 -8.33 2.98 20.80
CA ALA A 98 -8.57 3.85 19.64
C ALA A 98 -7.32 4.63 19.23
N PHE A 99 -6.75 4.30 18.05
CA PHE A 99 -5.63 5.02 17.46
C PHE A 99 -5.96 5.46 16.03
N GLU A 100 -5.45 6.63 15.67
CA GLU A 100 -5.46 7.10 14.29
C GLU A 100 -4.14 6.68 13.62
N LEU A 101 -4.26 5.84 12.59
CA LEU A 101 -3.09 5.33 11.87
C LEU A 101 -2.85 6.15 10.61
N GLY A 102 -1.75 6.91 10.65
CA GLY A 102 -1.08 7.43 9.47
C GLY A 102 -0.10 6.39 8.91
N LEU A 103 -0.61 5.39 8.20
CA LEU A 103 0.25 4.44 7.49
C LEU A 103 0.68 5.05 6.15
N ALA A 104 1.91 5.55 6.09
CA ALA A 104 2.57 5.93 4.84
C ALA A 104 2.93 4.67 4.05
N LEU A 105 1.93 4.04 3.41
CA LEU A 105 2.16 3.02 2.39
C LEU A 105 2.72 3.72 1.14
N LYS A 106 4.06 3.71 0.96
CA LYS A 106 4.64 4.04 -0.35
C LYS A 106 4.18 2.97 -1.33
N ASP A 107 3.18 3.28 -2.15
CA ASP A 107 2.77 2.50 -3.33
C ASP A 107 2.57 0.98 -3.14
N GLY A 108 2.19 0.54 -1.93
CA GLY A 108 2.01 -0.88 -1.63
C GLY A 108 3.33 -1.65 -1.42
N GLN A 109 4.43 -0.94 -1.14
CA GLN A 109 5.68 -1.52 -0.69
C GLN A 109 5.92 -1.13 0.78
N ASN A 110 6.30 -2.12 1.59
CA ASN A 110 6.65 -1.98 3.00
C ASN A 110 7.74 -0.91 3.17
N PHE A 111 7.76 -0.22 4.31
CA PHE A 111 8.89 0.65 4.64
C PHE A 111 10.18 -0.17 4.58
N ASP A 112 11.18 0.33 3.87
CA ASP A 112 12.30 -0.34 3.15
C ASP A 112 13.14 -1.41 3.90
N LYS A 113 12.79 -1.77 5.13
CA LYS A 113 13.50 -2.72 5.99
C LYS A 113 12.58 -3.55 6.92
N GLN A 114 11.25 -3.43 6.81
CA GLN A 114 10.24 -4.23 7.53
C GLN A 114 9.65 -5.32 6.63
N ARG A 115 9.54 -6.55 7.14
CA ARG A 115 8.77 -7.61 6.48
C ARG A 115 7.28 -7.40 6.77
N GLY A 116 6.51 -6.99 5.76
CA GLY A 116 5.04 -7.00 5.82
C GLY A 116 4.39 -5.92 6.69
N VAL A 117 5.07 -4.79 6.92
CA VAL A 117 4.54 -3.60 7.63
C VAL A 117 4.71 -2.35 6.77
#